data_AF-A0A822BYP4-F1
#
_entry.id   AF-A0A822BYP4-F1
#
_cell.length_a   1.000
_cell.length_b   1.000
_cell.length_c   1.000
_cell.angle_alpha   90.00
_cell.angle_beta   90.00
_cell.angle_gamma   90.00
#
_symmetry.space_group_name_H-M   'P 1'
#
loop_
_entity.id
_entity.type
_entity.pdbx_description
1 polymer ?
#
loop_
_entity_poly.entity_id
_entity_poly.type
_entity_poly.pdbx_seq_one_letter_code
_entity_poly.pdbx_strand_id
1 'polypeptide(L)' 'MLFTNYSTSEFSINIRNAAVDFNFPPRRGTGIARHLTNCSPDAIDLINHLCIYDPDHRISAHHALQHPY' A
#
# COMPACT_ATOMS: atom_id res chain seq x y z
N MET A 1 10.21 34.26 6.71
CA MET A 1 8.87 34.71 7.15
C MET A 1 7.83 33.85 6.46
N LEU A 2 6.95 33.25 7.26
CA LEU A 2 5.61 32.76 6.96
C LEU A 2 5.42 31.70 5.86
N PHE A 3 5.21 30.44 6.26
CA PHE A 3 4.06 29.70 5.77
C PHE A 3 3.28 29.11 6.94
N THR A 4 1.98 29.19 6.78
CA THR A 4 0.92 29.21 7.77
C THR A 4 0.60 27.86 8.38
N ASN A 5 0.25 27.92 9.67
CA ASN A 5 -0.45 26.91 10.43
C ASN A 5 -1.62 26.28 9.67
N TYR A 6 -1.71 24.95 9.69
CA TYR A 6 -2.99 24.25 9.72
C TYR A 6 -2.96 23.26 10.88
N SER A 7 -3.51 23.72 12.01
CA SER A 7 -4.09 22.85 13.01
C SER A 7 -5.44 22.37 12.47
N THR A 8 -5.58 21.06 12.25
CA THR A 8 -6.91 20.44 12.08
C THR A 8 -6.94 19.17 12.92
N SER A 9 -7.31 19.39 14.18
CA SER A 9 -8.19 18.58 15.00
C SER A 9 -8.49 17.12 14.59
N GLU A 10 -8.16 16.22 15.51
CA GLU A 10 -8.99 15.11 15.97
C GLU A 10 -9.53 14.14 14.91
N PHE A 11 -8.75 13.09 14.63
CA PHE A 11 -9.34 11.79 14.28
C PHE A 11 -8.90 10.77 15.34
N SER A 12 -9.63 10.76 16.44
CA SER A 12 -9.40 9.91 17.61
C SER A 12 -9.87 8.48 17.34
N ILE A 13 -9.06 7.68 16.63
CA ILE A 13 -9.28 6.23 16.54
C ILE A 13 -8.76 5.60 17.84
N ASN A 14 -9.67 5.33 18.78
CA ASN A 14 -9.37 4.62 20.02
C ASN A 14 -9.17 3.11 19.75
N ILE A 15 -7.98 2.72 19.28
CA ILE A 15 -7.55 1.31 19.31
C ILE A 15 -6.80 1.08 20.63
N ARG A 16 -7.50 0.51 21.61
CA ARG A 16 -6.89 0.05 22.86
C ARG A 16 -6.13 -1.26 22.64
N ASN A 17 -4.90 -1.17 22.12
CA ASN A 17 -3.85 -2.15 22.35
C ASN A 17 -2.62 -1.40 22.84
N ALA A 18 -2.27 -1.60 24.11
CA ALA A 18 -1.19 -0.87 24.76
C ALA A 18 0.17 -1.12 24.06
N ALA A 19 0.82 -0.02 23.66
CA ALA A 19 2.24 0.11 23.35
C ALA A 19 2.80 -0.82 22.25
N VAL A 20 2.25 -0.75 21.04
CA VAL A 20 3.09 -0.92 19.85
C VAL A 20 3.39 0.50 19.35
N ASP A 21 4.61 0.95 19.55
CA ASP A 21 5.08 2.19 18.94
C ASP A 21 5.13 1.97 17.42
N PHE A 22 4.10 2.44 16.71
CA PHE A 22 3.97 2.32 15.24
C PHE A 22 4.93 3.26 14.49
N ASN A 23 6.08 3.58 15.09
CA ASN A 23 7.10 4.40 14.47
C ASN A 23 7.98 3.56 13.53
N PHE A 24 7.42 3.22 12.37
CA PHE A 24 8.20 2.60 11.31
C PHE A 24 8.98 3.66 10.55
N PRO A 25 10.30 3.52 10.37
CA PRO A 25 11.03 4.42 9.52
C PRO A 25 10.48 4.32 8.09
N PRO A 26 10.44 5.43 7.33
CA PRO A 26 10.00 5.39 5.94
C PRO A 26 10.89 4.42 5.16
N ARG A 27 10.27 3.43 4.51
CA ARG A 27 10.98 2.45 3.68
C ARG A 27 10.67 2.68 2.21
N ARG A 28 11.72 2.66 1.38
CA ARG A 28 11.56 2.59 -0.08
C ARG A 28 11.32 1.13 -0.48
N GLY A 29 10.27 0.89 -1.26
CA GLY A 29 10.02 -0.42 -1.85
C GLY A 29 11.17 -0.87 -2.76
N THR A 30 11.49 -2.17 -2.75
CA THR A 30 12.54 -2.75 -3.60
C THR A 30 12.09 -2.95 -5.05
N GLY A 31 10.78 -2.94 -5.30
CA GLY A 31 10.13 -3.26 -6.57
C GLY A 31 10.06 -4.77 -6.79
N ILE A 32 8.86 -5.33 -7.01
CA ILE A 32 8.68 -6.79 -7.05
C ILE A 32 9.25 -7.45 -8.32
N ALA A 33 9.27 -6.71 -9.43
CA ALA A 33 9.74 -7.19 -10.73
C ALA A 33 11.18 -7.74 -10.69
N ARG A 34 12.06 -7.15 -9.87
CA ARG A 34 13.46 -7.60 -9.74
C ARG A 34 13.60 -8.98 -9.09
N HIS A 35 12.57 -9.41 -8.35
CA HIS A 35 12.56 -10.70 -7.65
C HIS A 35 11.83 -11.78 -8.46
N LEU A 36 11.08 -11.38 -9.50
CA LEU A 36 10.28 -12.26 -10.34
C LEU A 36 10.90 -12.40 -11.75
N THR A 37 12.15 -12.86 -11.82
CA THR A 37 12.92 -12.94 -13.08
C THR A 37 12.31 -13.84 -14.14
N ASN A 38 11.46 -14.79 -13.75
CA ASN A 38 10.88 -15.81 -14.62
C ASN A 38 9.37 -15.58 -14.87
N CYS A 39 8.80 -14.50 -14.37
CA CYS A 39 7.39 -14.17 -14.59
C CYS A 39 7.20 -13.37 -15.88
N SER A 40 6.06 -13.57 -16.54
CA SER A 40 5.65 -12.69 -17.63
C SER A 40 5.35 -11.28 -17.10
N PRO A 41 5.44 -10.25 -17.96
CA PRO A 41 5.06 -8.88 -17.59
C PRO A 41 3.64 -8.78 -17.03
N ASP A 42 2.69 -9.53 -17.61
CA ASP A 42 1.28 -9.51 -17.19
C ASP A 42 1.09 -10.12 -15.78
N ALA A 43 1.89 -11.12 -15.42
CA ALA A 43 1.89 -11.69 -14.07
C ALA A 43 2.34 -10.66 -13.03
N ILE A 44 3.40 -9.93 -13.35
CA ILE A 44 3.99 -8.91 -12.49
C ILE A 44 2.98 -7.78 -12.29
N ASP A 45 2.26 -7.40 -13.35
CA ASP A 45 1.22 -6.38 -13.29
C ASP A 45 0.06 -6.81 -12.38
N LEU A 46 -0.46 -8.03 -12.54
CA LEU A 46 -1.49 -8.57 -11.66
C LEU A 46 -1.04 -8.57 -10.19
N ILE A 47 0.19 -9.01 -9.92
CA ILE A 47 0.75 -9.05 -8.56
C ILE A 47 0.86 -7.64 -7.98
N ASN A 48 1.27 -6.64 -8.77
CA ASN A 48 1.32 -5.25 -8.31
C ASN A 48 -0.06 -4.76 -7.88
N HIS A 49 -1.11 -5.08 -8.63
CA HIS A 49 -2.49 -4.71 -8.29
C HIS A 49 -3.02 -5.43 -7.05
N LEU A 50 -2.60 -6.68 -6.82
CA LEU A 50 -2.95 -7.46 -5.63
C LEU A 50 -2.24 -6.94 -4.36
N CYS A 51 -1.02 -6.43 -4.49
CA CYS A 51 -0.20 -5.97 -3.38
C CYS A 51 -0.32 -4.46 -3.08
N ILE A 52 -1.37 -3.79 -3.59
CA ILE A 52 -1.63 -2.39 -3.25
C ILE A 52 -1.94 -2.26 -1.75
N TYR A 53 -1.24 -1.33 -1.09
CA TYR A 53 -1.40 -1.09 0.35
C TYR A 53 -2.80 -0.60 0.71
N ASP A 54 -3.31 0.36 -0.05
CA ASP A 54 -4.65 0.90 0.11
C ASP A 54 -5.70 -0.13 -0.33
N PRO A 55 -6.59 -0.60 0.57
CA PRO A 55 -7.60 -1.59 0.23
C PRO A 55 -8.62 -1.08 -0.81
N ASP A 56 -8.90 0.22 -0.86
CA ASP A 56 -9.89 0.79 -1.78
C ASP A 56 -9.35 0.82 -3.22
N HIS A 57 -8.02 0.87 -3.37
CA HIS A 57 -7.34 0.81 -4.66
C HIS A 57 -6.90 -0.62 -5.05
N ARG A 58 -6.99 -1.59 -4.13
CA ARG A 58 -6.59 -2.98 -4.39
C ARG A 58 -7.59 -3.67 -5.32
N ILE A 59 -7.08 -4.43 -6.29
CA ILE A 59 -7.93 -5.18 -7.22
C ILE A 59 -8.83 -6.19 -6.48
N SER A 60 -10.09 -6.27 -6.88
CA SER A 60 -11.03 -7.27 -6.37
C SER A 60 -10.72 -8.66 -6.94
N ALA A 61 -11.11 -9.72 -6.23
CA ALA A 61 -10.94 -11.10 -6.71
C ALA A 61 -11.61 -11.33 -8.07
N HIS A 62 -12.78 -10.72 -8.30
CA HIS A 62 -13.47 -10.80 -9.59
C HIS A 62 -12.66 -10.17 -10.71
N HIS A 63 -12.11 -8.98 -10.49
CA HIS A 63 -11.27 -8.29 -11.49
C HIS A 63 -9.96 -9.03 -11.73
N ALA A 64 -9.36 -9.61 -10.68
CA ALA A 64 -8.15 -10.42 -10.80
C ALA A 64 -8.34 -11.64 -11.71
N LEU A 65 -9.49 -12.31 -11.65
CA LEU A 65 -9.82 -13.44 -12.53
C LEU A 65 -10.07 -13.05 -13.99
N GLN A 66 -10.35 -11.77 -14.25
CA GLN A 66 -10.56 -11.23 -15.60
C GLN A 66 -9.26 -10.66 -16.20
N HIS A 67 -8.16 -10.70 -15.45
CA HIS A 67 -6.87 -10.20 -15.91
C HIS A 67 -6.35 -11.04 -17.10
N PRO A 68 -5.64 -10.44 -18.07
CA PRO A 68 -5.07 -11.16 -19.22
C PRO A 68 -4.00 -12.22 -18.88
N TYR A 69 -3.64 -12.37 -17.60
CA TYR A 69 -2.66 -13.33 -17.10
C TYR A 69 -3.37 -14.53 -16.48
#